data_AF-X1UNG0-F1
#
_entry.id   AF-X1UNG0-F1
#
_cell.length_a   1.000
_cell.length_b   1.000
_cell.length_c   1.000
_cell.angle_alpha   90.00
_cell.angle_beta   90.00
_cell.angle_gamma   90.00
#
_symmetry.space_group_name_H-M   'P 1'
#
loop_
_entity.id
_entity.type
_entity.pdbx_description
1 polymer ?
#
loop_
_entity_poly.entity_id
_entity_poly.type
_entity_poly.pdbx_seq_one_letter_code
_entity_poly.pdbx_strand_id
1 'polypeptide(L)'
;KLSFMPRSDAEQKYGMTIYQGGAVPGKNIRLVEVPGVDVEACGGTHLNNTSETGRIKITKSQKIQDGIVRLTFTAGNATIELEQEETLILNQLESLFNISRAKIVGRVAELLNKWKNINKALQTGKVNKIDMSLDSNNTFEGDILTELT
;
A
#
# COMPACT_ATOMS: atom_id res chain seq x y z
N LYS A 1 -14.08 19.81 -10.81
CA LYS A 1 -14.91 20.64 -11.72
C LYS A 1 -15.20 19.82 -12.99
N LEU A 2 -16.45 19.85 -13.47
CA LEU A 2 -16.88 19.11 -14.65
C LEU A 2 -17.28 20.10 -15.75
N SER A 3 -16.87 19.84 -16.99
CA SER A 3 -17.23 20.68 -18.13
C SER A 3 -17.25 19.90 -19.44
N PHE A 4 -18.04 20.36 -20.40
CA PHE A 4 -17.99 19.89 -21.78
C PHE A 4 -17.43 21.00 -22.67
N MET A 5 -16.53 20.67 -23.58
CA MET A 5 -16.00 21.63 -24.54
C MET A 5 -15.61 20.97 -25.88
N PRO A 6 -15.52 21.75 -26.96
CA PRO A 6 -14.99 21.25 -28.23
C PRO A 6 -13.57 20.70 -28.06
N ARG A 7 -13.29 19.61 -28.78
CA ARG A 7 -12.00 18.92 -28.71
C ARG A 7 -10.82 19.84 -29.03
N SER A 8 -10.93 20.63 -30.09
CA SER A 8 -9.90 21.60 -30.50
C SER A 8 -9.53 22.54 -29.35
N ASP A 9 -10.54 23.04 -28.65
CA ASP A 9 -10.38 24.04 -27.60
C ASP A 9 -9.77 23.39 -26.34
N ALA A 10 -10.12 22.13 -26.07
CA ALA A 10 -9.54 21.37 -24.96
C ALA A 10 -8.06 21.07 -25.20
N GLU A 11 -7.73 20.57 -26.38
CA GLU A 11 -6.35 20.29 -26.80
C GLU A 11 -5.51 21.56 -26.79
N GLN A 12 -6.06 22.68 -27.26
CA GLN A 12 -5.36 23.97 -27.21
C GLN A 12 -5.11 24.45 -25.78
N LYS A 13 -6.07 24.24 -24.88
CA LYS A 13 -6.00 24.75 -23.50
C LYS A 13 -5.15 23.88 -22.58
N TYR A 14 -5.27 22.57 -22.69
CA TYR A 14 -4.69 21.61 -21.74
C TYR A 14 -3.64 20.69 -22.38
N GLY A 15 -3.45 20.75 -23.70
CA GLY A 15 -2.54 19.87 -24.41
C GLY A 15 -3.06 18.44 -24.52
N MET A 16 -2.16 17.54 -24.92
CA MET A 16 -2.47 16.12 -25.14
C MET A 16 -2.48 15.28 -23.86
N THR A 17 -2.10 15.86 -22.72
CA THR A 17 -2.08 15.15 -21.43
C THR A 17 -3.47 14.71 -20.99
N ILE A 18 -4.53 15.37 -21.46
CA ILE A 18 -5.94 15.02 -21.17
C ILE A 18 -6.35 13.60 -21.62
N TYR A 19 -5.50 12.89 -22.38
CA TYR A 19 -5.76 11.56 -22.91
C TYR A 19 -5.01 10.43 -22.16
N GLN A 20 -4.67 10.61 -20.87
CA GLN A 20 -4.01 9.54 -20.09
C GLN A 20 -4.84 8.25 -20.04
N GLY A 21 -6.15 8.35 -19.85
CA GLY A 21 -7.10 7.24 -19.87
C GLY A 21 -7.45 6.70 -21.26
N GLY A 22 -6.81 7.22 -22.31
CA GLY A 22 -7.00 6.80 -23.69
C GLY A 22 -7.79 7.80 -24.56
N ALA A 23 -7.99 7.43 -25.82
CA ALA A 23 -8.66 8.28 -26.80
C ALA A 23 -10.18 8.29 -26.58
N VAL A 24 -10.75 9.48 -26.43
CA VAL A 24 -12.20 9.69 -26.34
C VAL A 24 -12.82 10.04 -27.71
N PRO A 25 -13.97 9.47 -28.09
CA PRO A 25 -14.67 9.81 -29.32
C PRO A 25 -15.46 11.13 -29.20
N GLY A 26 -15.89 11.69 -30.33
CA GLY A 26 -16.81 12.84 -30.38
C GLY A 26 -16.15 14.23 -30.48
N LYS A 27 -16.88 15.18 -31.06
CA LYS A 27 -16.41 16.57 -31.27
C LYS A 27 -16.37 17.39 -29.98
N ASN A 28 -17.30 17.13 -29.06
CA ASN A 28 -17.30 17.70 -27.71
C ASN A 28 -16.87 16.61 -26.73
N ILE A 29 -15.92 16.93 -25.86
CA ILE A 29 -15.40 15.99 -24.87
C ILE A 29 -15.77 16.44 -23.45
N ARG A 30 -16.02 15.46 -22.58
CA ARG A 30 -16.23 15.67 -21.15
C ARG A 30 -14.86 15.76 -20.49
N LEU A 31 -14.61 16.87 -19.80
CA LEU A 31 -13.41 17.08 -19.00
C LEU A 31 -13.74 17.04 -17.52
N VAL A 32 -12.85 16.39 -16.78
CA VAL A 32 -12.85 16.32 -15.34
C VAL A 32 -11.57 16.97 -14.85
N GLU A 33 -11.70 18.04 -14.09
CA GLU A 33 -10.59 18.80 -13.54
C GLU A 33 -10.56 18.64 -12.01
N VAL A 34 -9.41 18.22 -11.50
CA VAL A 34 -9.03 18.32 -10.09
C VAL A 34 -8.16 19.58 -9.94
N PRO A 35 -8.71 20.68 -9.38
CA PRO A 35 -8.04 21.98 -9.43
C PRO A 35 -6.63 21.96 -8.84
N GLY A 36 -5.66 22.48 -9.59
CA GLY A 36 -4.25 22.53 -9.19
C GLY A 36 -3.52 21.18 -9.21
N VAL A 37 -4.18 20.11 -9.65
CA VAL A 37 -3.61 18.76 -9.67
C VAL A 37 -3.59 18.22 -11.09
N ASP A 38 -4.76 18.04 -11.71
CA ASP A 38 -4.87 17.35 -13.00
C ASP A 38 -6.17 17.69 -13.76
N VAL A 39 -6.14 17.47 -15.08
CA VAL A 39 -7.30 17.56 -15.95
C VAL A 39 -7.28 16.44 -16.98
N GLU A 40 -8.37 15.69 -17.05
CA GLU A 40 -8.48 14.52 -17.92
C GLU A 40 -9.83 14.46 -18.65
N ALA A 41 -9.81 13.95 -19.88
CA ALA A 41 -11.00 13.62 -20.63
C ALA A 41 -11.59 12.28 -20.16
N CYS A 42 -12.39 12.32 -19.09
CA CYS A 42 -12.98 11.12 -18.49
C CYS A 42 -14.52 11.10 -18.61
N GLY A 43 -15.07 9.93 -18.93
CA GLY A 43 -16.52 9.66 -18.98
C GLY A 43 -17.10 9.05 -17.70
N GLY A 44 -16.28 8.78 -16.68
CA GLY A 44 -16.68 8.08 -15.45
C GLY A 44 -17.45 8.93 -14.45
N THR A 45 -17.90 8.30 -13.37
CA THR A 45 -18.49 8.97 -12.21
C THR A 45 -17.37 9.57 -11.35
N HIS A 46 -17.59 10.79 -10.88
CA HIS A 46 -16.64 11.49 -10.01
C HIS A 46 -17.37 12.14 -8.84
N LEU A 47 -16.63 12.29 -7.74
CA LEU A 47 -17.05 13.01 -6.55
C LEU A 47 -17.13 14.52 -6.83
N ASN A 48 -17.82 15.27 -5.96
CA ASN A 48 -17.96 16.71 -6.17
C ASN A 48 -16.67 17.45 -5.81
N ASN A 49 -15.95 16.96 -4.80
CA ASN A 49 -14.66 17.49 -4.37
C ASN A 49 -13.73 16.40 -3.80
N THR A 50 -12.45 16.73 -3.62
CA THR A 50 -11.41 15.77 -3.19
C THR A 50 -11.53 15.35 -1.73
N SER A 51 -12.20 16.13 -0.86
CA SER A 51 -12.38 15.73 0.54
C SER A 51 -13.28 14.50 0.68
N GLU A 52 -14.21 14.30 -0.25
CA GLU A 52 -15.08 13.12 -0.29
C GLU A 52 -14.31 11.82 -0.60
N THR A 53 -13.13 11.90 -1.20
CA THR A 53 -12.29 10.72 -1.47
C THR A 53 -11.78 10.10 -0.17
N GLY A 54 -11.68 10.88 0.91
CA GLY A 54 -11.15 10.42 2.19
C GLY A 54 -9.68 10.01 2.11
N ARG A 55 -9.29 9.10 2.99
CA ARG A 55 -7.91 8.59 3.05
C ARG A 55 -7.62 7.71 1.82
N ILE A 56 -6.46 7.90 1.22
CA ILE A 56 -5.93 7.02 0.16
C ILE A 56 -4.73 6.26 0.73
N LYS A 57 -4.68 4.95 0.53
CA LYS A 57 -3.57 4.10 0.98
C LYS A 57 -3.03 3.29 -0.20
N ILE A 58 -1.75 3.44 -0.49
CA ILE A 58 -1.03 2.55 -1.42
C ILE A 58 -0.80 1.23 -0.69
N THR A 59 -1.34 0.15 -1.23
CA THR A 59 -1.23 -1.19 -0.66
C THR A 59 -0.11 -2.00 -1.30
N LYS A 60 0.25 -1.66 -2.53
CA LYS A 60 1.33 -2.36 -3.26
C LYS A 60 1.96 -1.46 -4.31
N SER A 61 3.28 -1.58 -4.45
CA SER A 61 4.03 -1.10 -5.61
C SER A 61 4.72 -2.29 -6.27
N GLN A 62 4.59 -2.42 -7.59
CA GLN A 62 5.15 -3.54 -8.34
C GLN A 62 5.69 -3.08 -9.69
N LYS A 63 6.97 -3.36 -9.96
CA LYS A 63 7.55 -3.20 -11.30
C LYS A 63 6.96 -4.26 -12.24
N ILE A 64 6.36 -3.83 -13.35
CA ILE A 64 5.78 -4.72 -14.36
C ILE A 64 6.81 -4.98 -15.45
N GLN A 65 7.46 -3.92 -15.94
CA GLN A 65 8.56 -3.97 -16.90
C GLN A 65 9.43 -2.71 -16.74
N ASP A 66 10.50 -2.60 -17.52
CA ASP A 66 11.35 -1.41 -17.49
C ASP A 66 10.54 -0.16 -17.83
N GLY A 67 10.63 0.85 -16.96
CA GLY A 67 9.87 2.09 -17.07
C GLY A 67 8.38 2.01 -16.67
N ILE A 68 7.85 0.84 -16.26
CA ILE A 68 6.44 0.70 -15.88
C ILE A 68 6.28 0.11 -14.48
N VAL A 69 5.61 0.87 -13.61
CA VAL A 69 5.27 0.50 -12.23
C VAL A 69 3.76 0.52 -12.04
N ARG A 70 3.22 -0.54 -11.46
CA ARG A 70 1.83 -0.61 -11.02
C ARG A 70 1.74 -0.25 -9.54
N LEU A 71 0.93 0.77 -9.25
CA LEU A 71 0.51 1.10 -7.91
C LEU A 71 -0.89 0.54 -7.68
N THR A 72 -1.08 -0.19 -6.59
CA THR A 72 -2.39 -0.62 -6.09
C THR A 72 -2.72 0.20 -4.86
N PHE A 73 -3.94 0.74 -4.81
CA PHE A 73 -4.38 1.59 -3.71
C PHE A 73 -5.85 1.34 -3.38
N THR A 74 -6.23 1.72 -2.17
CA THR A 74 -7.63 1.85 -1.71
C THR A 74 -7.91 3.32 -1.36
N ALA A 75 -9.19 3.68 -1.33
CA ALA A 75 -9.62 5.01 -0.89
C ALA A 75 -10.90 4.93 -0.03
N GLY A 76 -11.11 5.94 0.83
CA GLY A 76 -12.32 6.10 1.62
C GLY A 76 -12.59 4.91 2.56
N ASN A 77 -13.84 4.44 2.59
CA ASN A 77 -14.25 3.34 3.46
C ASN A 77 -13.46 2.05 3.24
N ALA A 78 -13.10 1.73 1.99
CA ALA A 78 -12.30 0.55 1.68
C ALA A 78 -10.91 0.60 2.35
N THR A 79 -10.34 1.79 2.54
CA THR A 79 -9.09 1.95 3.31
C THR A 79 -9.32 1.75 4.79
N ILE A 80 -10.42 2.26 5.34
CA ILE A 80 -10.76 2.12 6.76
C ILE A 80 -10.96 0.64 7.11
N GLU A 81 -11.72 -0.09 6.30
CA GLU A 81 -11.97 -1.54 6.48
C GLU A 81 -10.66 -2.33 6.45
N LEU A 82 -9.81 -2.07 5.45
CA LEU A 82 -8.50 -2.71 5.34
C LEU A 82 -7.62 -2.46 6.57
N GLU A 83 -7.59 -1.24 7.09
CA GLU A 83 -6.78 -0.90 8.27
C GLU A 83 -7.32 -1.50 9.57
N GLN A 84 -8.64 -1.66 9.66
CA GLN A 84 -9.26 -2.38 10.77
C GLN A 84 -8.87 -3.86 10.74
N GLU A 85 -8.92 -4.51 9.59
CA GLU A 85 -8.47 -5.91 9.42
C GLU A 85 -7.00 -6.08 9.80
N GLU A 86 -6.11 -5.21 9.29
CA GLU A 86 -4.69 -5.21 9.65
C GLU A 86 -4.48 -5.03 11.16
N THR A 87 -5.24 -4.12 11.79
CA THR A 87 -5.17 -3.87 13.23
C THR A 87 -5.60 -5.09 14.05
N LEU A 88 -6.63 -5.80 13.62
CA LEU A 88 -7.10 -7.03 14.28
C LEU A 88 -6.03 -8.12 14.26
N ILE A 89 -5.36 -8.31 13.13
CA ILE A 89 -4.24 -9.27 13.00
C ILE A 89 -3.11 -8.89 13.96
N LEU A 90 -2.74 -7.60 14.01
CA LEU A 90 -1.69 -7.12 14.91
C LEU A 90 -2.07 -7.32 16.38
N ASN A 91 -3.30 -7.02 16.77
CA ASN A 91 -3.80 -7.24 18.13
C ASN A 91 -3.73 -8.74 18.53
N GLN A 92 -4.08 -9.64 17.61
CA GLN A 92 -3.97 -11.08 17.85
C GLN A 92 -2.52 -11.50 18.06
N LEU A 93 -1.58 -10.97 17.28
CA LEU A 93 -0.15 -11.24 17.47
C LEU A 93 0.39 -10.70 18.81
N GLU A 94 -0.03 -9.50 19.22
CA GLU A 94 0.31 -8.96 20.56
C GLU A 94 -0.16 -9.89 21.67
N SER A 95 -1.39 -10.40 21.57
CA SER A 95 -1.95 -11.34 22.55
C SER A 95 -1.26 -12.71 22.53
N LEU A 96 -0.92 -13.25 21.36
CA LEU A 96 -0.27 -14.56 21.23
C LEU A 96 1.14 -14.56 21.82
N PHE A 97 1.90 -13.49 21.58
CA PHE A 97 3.26 -13.36 22.08
C PHE A 97 3.37 -12.68 23.44
N ASN A 98 2.27 -12.09 23.94
CA ASN A 98 2.23 -11.28 25.16
C ASN A 98 3.28 -10.16 25.17
N ILE A 99 3.34 -9.41 24.07
CA ILE A 99 4.28 -8.31 23.86
C ILE A 99 3.60 -7.13 23.18
N SER A 100 4.22 -5.96 23.27
CA SER A 100 3.82 -4.77 22.52
C SER A 100 4.09 -4.92 21.02
N ARG A 101 3.27 -4.28 20.18
CA ARG A 101 3.36 -4.25 18.71
C ARG A 101 4.76 -4.05 18.15
N ALA A 102 5.49 -3.08 18.70
CA ALA A 102 6.83 -2.74 18.25
C ALA A 102 7.82 -3.92 18.36
N LYS A 103 7.58 -4.87 19.25
CA LYS A 103 8.47 -6.03 19.48
C LYS A 103 8.09 -7.26 18.66
N ILE A 104 6.96 -7.24 17.94
CA ILE A 104 6.45 -8.41 17.21
C ILE A 104 7.49 -8.92 16.21
N VAL A 105 8.05 -8.05 15.38
CA VAL A 105 9.02 -8.45 14.35
C VAL A 105 10.24 -9.10 14.97
N GLY A 106 10.82 -8.48 16.01
CA GLY A 106 11.97 -9.01 16.74
C GLY A 106 11.70 -10.38 17.36
N ARG A 107 10.50 -10.57 17.93
CA ARG A 107 10.08 -11.84 18.54
C ARG A 107 9.85 -12.94 17.50
N VAL A 108 9.21 -12.62 16.37
CA VAL A 108 8.99 -13.58 15.27
C VAL A 108 10.31 -13.99 14.62
N ALA A 109 11.24 -13.06 14.42
CA ALA A 109 12.56 -13.36 13.88
C ALA A 109 13.36 -14.30 14.81
N GLU A 110 13.32 -14.05 16.11
CA GLU A 110 13.92 -14.94 17.12
C GLU A 110 13.29 -16.33 17.08
N LEU A 111 11.96 -16.41 17.06
CA LEU A 111 11.23 -17.69 16.99
C LEU A 111 11.64 -18.51 15.76
N LEU A 112 11.68 -17.89 14.58
CA LEU A 112 12.07 -18.57 13.34
C LEU A 112 13.51 -19.08 13.38
N ASN A 113 14.42 -18.33 13.99
CA ASN A 113 15.82 -18.72 14.14
C ASN A 113 15.97 -19.90 15.12
N LYS A 114 15.38 -19.79 16.32
CA LYS A 114 15.40 -20.85 17.33
C LYS A 114 14.72 -22.12 16.83
N TRP A 115 13.60 -22.00 16.11
CA TRP A 115 12.93 -23.13 15.48
C TRP A 115 13.83 -23.86 14.47
N LYS A 116 14.59 -23.13 13.63
CA LYS A 116 15.59 -23.72 12.73
C LYS A 116 16.71 -24.44 13.49
N ASN A 117 17.20 -23.84 14.58
CA ASN A 117 18.27 -24.43 15.39
C ASN A 117 17.81 -25.71 16.09
N ILE A 118 16.61 -25.71 16.67
CA ILE A 118 16.00 -26.90 17.28
C ILE A 118 15.85 -28.01 16.25
N ASN A 119 15.35 -27.71 15.04
CA ASN A 119 15.18 -28.73 13.99
C ASN A 119 16.52 -29.37 13.57
N LYS A 120 17.62 -28.60 13.53
CA LYS A 120 18.97 -29.15 13.27
C LYS A 120 19.50 -29.95 14.47
N ALA A 121 19.26 -29.47 15.68
CA ALA A 121 19.65 -30.14 16.91
C ALA A 121 18.95 -31.49 17.09
N LEU A 122 17.69 -31.61 16.65
CA LEU A 122 16.94 -32.87 16.63
C LEU A 122 17.61 -33.94 15.76
N GLN A 123 18.25 -33.56 14.65
CA GLN A 123 18.98 -34.50 13.79
C GLN A 123 20.33 -34.94 14.39
N THR A 124 20.92 -34.13 15.26
CA THR A 124 22.26 -34.36 15.83
C THR A 124 22.24 -34.82 17.30
N GLY A 125 21.05 -34.83 17.93
CA GLY A 125 20.83 -35.27 19.31
C GLY A 125 21.28 -34.29 20.39
N LYS A 126 21.76 -33.09 20.04
CA LYS A 126 22.25 -32.08 21.00
C LYS A 126 21.38 -30.82 20.98
N VAL A 127 20.32 -30.82 21.79
CA VAL A 127 19.45 -29.65 21.94
C VAL A 127 20.03 -28.68 22.97
N ASN A 128 20.20 -27.42 22.59
CA ASN A 128 20.62 -26.37 23.50
C ASN A 128 19.41 -25.77 24.22
N LYS A 129 19.44 -25.68 25.56
CA LYS A 129 18.32 -25.17 26.36
C LYS A 129 18.01 -23.70 26.08
N ILE A 130 18.98 -22.94 25.60
CA ILE A 130 18.84 -21.51 25.26
C ILE A 130 17.85 -21.30 24.11
N ASP A 131 17.71 -22.29 23.22
CA ASP A 131 16.77 -22.21 22.09
C ASP A 131 15.31 -22.48 22.52
N MET A 132 15.06 -22.89 23.77
CA MET A 132 13.73 -23.25 24.27
C MET A 132 12.92 -22.07 24.88
N SER A 133 13.52 -20.89 25.05
CA SER A 133 12.84 -19.67 25.51
C SER A 133 12.79 -18.62 24.40
N LEU A 134 11.92 -17.61 24.54
CA LEU A 134 11.91 -16.43 23.67
C LEU A 134 12.07 -15.18 24.53
N ASP A 135 13.17 -14.46 24.35
CA ASP A 135 13.59 -13.40 25.27
C ASP A 135 13.87 -12.07 24.55
N SER A 136 13.79 -12.05 23.22
CA SER A 136 14.07 -10.85 22.41
C SER A 136 13.15 -9.70 22.80
N ASN A 137 13.78 -8.55 23.04
CA ASN A 137 13.14 -7.27 23.31
C ASN A 137 13.36 -6.24 22.18
N ASN A 138 13.90 -6.70 21.04
CA ASN A 138 14.21 -5.83 19.91
C ASN A 138 12.93 -5.20 19.37
N THR A 139 12.94 -3.87 19.26
CA THR A 139 11.87 -3.08 18.67
C THR A 139 12.14 -2.86 17.20
N PHE A 140 11.10 -2.98 16.40
CA PHE A 140 11.10 -2.61 14.99
C PHE A 140 10.89 -1.09 14.87
N GLU A 141 11.85 -0.40 14.26
CA GLU A 141 11.83 1.07 14.15
C GLU A 141 11.13 1.57 12.87
N GLY A 142 10.60 0.66 12.04
CA GLY A 142 9.65 1.03 10.98
C GLY A 142 10.26 1.44 9.64
N ASP A 143 11.58 1.62 9.53
CA ASP A 143 12.19 2.11 8.30
C ASP A 143 12.69 0.97 7.39
N ILE A 144 11.73 0.36 6.69
CA ILE A 144 12.02 -0.64 5.64
C ILE A 144 12.75 0.01 4.47
N LEU A 145 12.63 1.33 4.26
CA LEU A 145 13.29 2.02 3.15
C LEU A 145 14.81 2.08 3.38
N THR A 146 15.26 2.28 4.62
CA THR A 146 16.69 2.15 4.96
C THR A 146 17.26 0.75 4.79
N GLU A 147 16.45 -0.32 4.89
CA GLU A 147 16.93 -1.69 4.65
C GLU A 147 16.99 -2.04 3.14
N LEU A 148 16.34 -1.25 2.29
CA LEU A 148 16.29 -1.42 0.82
C LEU A 148 17.27 -0.53 0.06
N THR A 149 17.97 0.38 0.74
CA THR A 149 19.03 1.25 0.17
C THR A 149 20.42 0.72 0.49
#